data_AF-A0A519Z8C1-F1
#
_entry.id   AF-A0A519Z8C1-F1
#
_cell.length_a   1.000
_cell.length_b   1.000
_cell.length_c   1.000
_cell.angle_alpha   90.00
_cell.angle_beta   90.00
_cell.angle_gamma   90.00
#
_symmetry.space_group_name_H-M   'P 1'
#
loop_
_entity.id
_entity.type
_entity.pdbx_description
1 polymer ?
#
loop_
_entity_poly.entity_id
_entity_poly.type
_entity_poly.pdbx_seq_one_letter_code
_entity_poly.pdbx_strand_id
1 'polypeptide(L)'
;MSITDLQSGKGAGNENFPVASKLIAPRHRPPVMAFYHFVRAADDVADHPTAPAGEKLALLDSMRASLTGESDAVREGVALRVILAERGLSPVHALDLLEAFRRDCTKLRYHDWDELMDYCRYSAMPVGRFVLDVHGEPQDLWPANDALCAALQIINHLQDCAKDWRELGRVYIPTPLLEQAGVAVDALGET
;
A
#
# COMPACT_ATOMS: atom_id res chain seq x y z
N MET A 1 -1.84 -2.92 21.06
CA MET A 1 -1.35 -4.03 20.22
C MET A 1 0.04 -3.69 19.69
N SER A 2 0.89 -4.68 19.47
CA SER A 2 2.16 -4.56 18.72
C SER A 2 1.92 -4.86 17.24
N ILE A 3 2.79 -4.39 16.34
CA ILE A 3 2.75 -4.74 14.91
C ILE A 3 2.82 -6.27 14.71
N THR A 4 3.59 -6.96 15.57
CA THR A 4 3.68 -8.43 15.54
C THR A 4 2.34 -9.11 15.81
N ASP A 5 1.46 -8.50 16.59
CA ASP A 5 0.14 -9.06 16.93
C ASP A 5 -0.86 -8.95 15.76
N LEU A 6 -0.56 -8.10 14.76
CA LEU A 6 -1.46 -7.73 13.67
C LEU A 6 -1.10 -8.39 12.33
N GLN A 7 0.01 -9.12 12.26
CA GLN A 7 0.48 -9.74 11.03
C GLN A 7 -0.47 -10.86 10.58
N SER A 8 -0.97 -10.79 9.34
CA SER A 8 -1.98 -11.72 8.83
C SER A 8 -1.40 -13.07 8.35
N GLY A 9 -0.11 -13.33 8.58
CA GLY A 9 0.56 -14.59 8.24
C GLY A 9 0.74 -14.87 6.73
N LYS A 10 0.18 -14.05 5.84
CA LYS A 10 0.41 -14.13 4.39
C LYS A 10 1.80 -13.59 4.05
N GLY A 11 2.59 -14.38 3.33
CA GLY A 11 3.93 -14.00 2.86
C GLY A 11 4.03 -13.86 1.35
N ALA A 12 5.25 -13.59 0.86
CA ALA A 12 5.57 -13.31 -0.55
C ALA A 12 5.15 -14.39 -1.57
N GLY A 13 4.71 -15.57 -1.13
CA GLY A 13 4.19 -16.63 -2.00
C GLY A 13 2.75 -16.43 -2.49
N ASN A 14 2.00 -15.50 -1.88
CA ASN A 14 0.58 -15.24 -2.20
C ASN A 14 0.37 -13.90 -2.92
N GLU A 15 1.44 -13.25 -3.38
CA GLU A 15 1.36 -11.92 -3.95
C GLU A 15 1.60 -11.89 -5.45
N ASN A 16 0.86 -11.02 -6.13
CA ASN A 16 1.03 -10.73 -7.55
C ASN A 16 2.30 -9.92 -7.84
N PHE A 17 2.99 -9.40 -6.81
CA PHE A 17 4.23 -8.66 -6.97
C PHE A 17 5.44 -9.59 -6.85
N PRO A 18 6.46 -9.47 -7.71
CA PRO A 18 7.54 -10.42 -7.77
C PRO A 18 8.62 -10.02 -6.73
N VAL A 19 8.23 -9.96 -5.45
CA VAL A 19 9.05 -9.48 -4.32
C VAL A 19 10.33 -10.32 -4.15
N ALA A 20 10.23 -11.63 -4.37
CA ALA A 20 11.35 -12.57 -4.34
C ALA A 20 11.73 -13.11 -5.74
N SER A 21 11.53 -12.29 -6.78
CA SER A 21 11.74 -12.74 -8.16
C SER A 21 13.17 -13.06 -8.49
N LYS A 22 13.37 -14.14 -9.24
CA LYS A 22 14.62 -14.37 -9.97
C LYS A 22 14.88 -13.30 -11.05
N LEU A 23 13.85 -12.56 -11.47
CA LEU A 23 13.95 -11.47 -12.44
C LEU A 23 14.69 -10.24 -11.88
N ILE A 24 14.59 -9.98 -10.57
CA ILE A 24 15.30 -8.87 -9.94
C ILE A 24 16.75 -9.29 -9.71
N ALA A 25 17.70 -8.50 -10.20
CA ALA A 25 19.12 -8.79 -10.02
C ALA A 25 19.47 -8.83 -8.52
N PRO A 26 20.36 -9.74 -8.05
CA PRO A 26 20.61 -9.95 -6.62
C PRO A 26 20.90 -8.69 -5.82
N ARG A 27 21.61 -7.71 -6.41
CA ARG A 27 21.93 -6.42 -5.78
C ARG A 27 20.73 -5.53 -5.48
N HIS A 28 19.61 -5.68 -6.19
CA HIS A 28 18.39 -4.87 -6.00
C HIS A 28 17.39 -5.54 -5.06
N ARG A 29 17.55 -6.83 -4.73
CA ARG A 29 16.61 -7.56 -3.87
C ARG A 29 16.57 -7.03 -2.43
N PRO A 30 17.70 -6.71 -1.77
CA PRO A 30 17.65 -6.23 -0.38
C PRO A 30 16.75 -4.99 -0.17
N PRO A 31 16.88 -3.88 -0.92
CA PRO A 31 16.00 -2.73 -0.74
C PRO A 31 14.54 -3.05 -1.10
N VAL A 32 14.29 -3.87 -2.13
CA VAL A 32 12.93 -4.32 -2.50
C VAL A 32 12.29 -5.13 -1.38
N MET A 33 13.02 -6.06 -0.78
CA MET A 33 12.51 -6.87 0.34
C MET A 33 12.23 -6.01 1.58
N ALA A 34 13.12 -5.08 1.94
CA ALA A 34 12.91 -4.21 3.08
C ALA A 34 11.70 -3.29 2.91
N PHE A 35 11.54 -2.72 1.71
CA PHE A 35 10.38 -1.91 1.35
C PHE A 35 9.10 -2.73 1.42
N TYR A 36 9.10 -3.92 0.82
CA TYR A 36 7.99 -4.85 0.89
C TYR A 36 7.58 -5.19 2.33
N HIS A 37 8.53 -5.59 3.19
CA HIS A 37 8.22 -5.94 4.56
C HIS A 37 7.63 -4.77 5.35
N PHE A 38 8.12 -3.54 5.10
CA PHE A 38 7.58 -2.34 5.70
C PHE A 38 6.15 -2.06 5.25
N VAL A 39 5.91 -2.06 3.93
CA VAL A 39 4.60 -1.79 3.34
C VAL A 39 3.58 -2.84 3.77
N ARG A 40 3.98 -4.12 3.77
CA ARG A 40 3.11 -5.22 4.18
C ARG A 40 2.73 -5.16 5.65
N ALA A 41 3.66 -4.77 6.52
CA ALA A 41 3.37 -4.56 7.94
C ALA A 41 2.39 -3.39 8.15
N ALA A 42 2.50 -2.32 7.36
CA ALA A 42 1.58 -1.18 7.44
C ALA A 42 0.18 -1.53 6.91
N ASP A 43 0.10 -2.30 5.83
CA ASP A 43 -1.13 -2.85 5.26
C ASP A 43 -1.87 -3.73 6.27
N ASP A 44 -1.16 -4.67 6.91
CA ASP A 44 -1.71 -5.52 7.96
C ASP A 44 -2.25 -4.72 9.16
N VAL A 45 -1.61 -3.61 9.52
CA VAL A 45 -2.12 -2.68 10.55
C VAL A 45 -3.43 -2.02 10.10
N ALA A 46 -3.48 -1.51 8.87
CA ALA A 46 -4.66 -0.83 8.33
C ALA A 46 -5.86 -1.78 8.17
N ASP A 47 -5.61 -3.02 7.76
CA ASP A 47 -6.63 -4.03 7.47
C ASP A 47 -7.03 -4.87 8.67
N HIS A 48 -6.40 -4.67 9.84
CA HIS A 48 -6.72 -5.46 11.02
C HIS A 48 -8.23 -5.37 11.36
N PRO A 49 -8.96 -6.50 11.43
CA PRO A 49 -10.43 -6.50 11.35
C PRO A 49 -11.10 -5.89 12.59
N THR A 50 -10.45 -5.92 13.75
CA THR A 50 -11.06 -5.55 15.04
C THR A 50 -10.35 -4.39 15.74
N ALA A 51 -9.24 -3.90 15.21
CA ALA A 51 -8.51 -2.81 15.85
C ALA A 51 -9.23 -1.47 15.61
N PRO A 52 -9.44 -0.63 16.64
CA PRO A 52 -10.01 0.70 16.46
C PRO A 52 -9.12 1.57 15.56
N ALA A 53 -9.72 2.45 14.75
CA ALA A 53 -8.98 3.33 13.83
C ALA A 53 -7.89 4.15 14.54
N GLY A 54 -8.15 4.64 15.77
CA GLY A 54 -7.16 5.38 16.55
C GLY A 54 -5.91 4.56 16.90
N GLU A 55 -6.07 3.27 17.20
CA GLU A 55 -4.93 2.37 17.47
C GLU A 55 -4.14 2.09 16.19
N LYS A 56 -4.83 1.86 15.07
CA LYS A 56 -4.20 1.68 13.76
C LYS A 56 -3.36 2.90 13.37
N LEU A 57 -3.95 4.10 13.49
CA LEU A 57 -3.27 5.36 13.18
C LEU A 57 -2.03 5.59 14.05
N ALA A 58 -2.11 5.32 15.36
CA ALA A 58 -0.98 5.46 16.27
C ALA A 58 0.18 4.50 15.94
N LEU A 59 -0.14 3.28 15.48
CA LEU A 59 0.87 2.34 15.01
C LEU A 59 1.49 2.81 13.70
N LEU A 60 0.71 3.26 12.72
CA LEU A 60 1.22 3.84 11.47
C LEU A 60 2.11 5.07 11.74
N ASP A 61 1.76 5.90 12.72
CA ASP A 61 2.61 7.02 13.17
C ASP A 61 3.93 6.54 13.78
N SER A 62 3.91 5.44 14.54
CA SER A 62 5.14 4.80 15.07
C SER A 62 6.02 4.22 13.96
N MET A 63 5.40 3.66 12.90
CA MET A 63 6.12 3.19 11.70
C MET A 63 6.79 4.35 10.98
N ARG A 64 6.07 5.48 10.80
CA ARG A 64 6.61 6.73 10.22
C ARG A 64 7.78 7.26 11.04
N ALA A 65 7.65 7.37 12.36
CA ALA A 65 8.71 7.84 13.24
C ALA A 65 9.96 6.96 13.14
N SER A 66 9.76 5.63 13.03
CA SER A 66 10.86 4.69 12.85
C SER A 66 11.53 4.80 11.48
N LEU A 67 10.77 4.99 10.41
CA LEU A 67 11.31 5.22 9.07
C LEU A 67 12.09 6.54 8.96
N THR A 68 11.68 7.58 9.69
CA THR A 68 12.25 8.94 9.59
C THR A 68 13.39 9.23 10.57
N GLY A 69 13.66 8.35 11.53
CA GLY A 69 14.77 8.57 12.50
C GLY A 69 14.34 9.18 13.83
N GLU A 70 13.05 9.43 14.03
CA GLU A 70 12.50 10.02 15.25
C GLU A 70 12.33 8.97 16.37
N SER A 71 12.31 7.69 16.01
CA SER A 71 12.16 6.55 16.91
C SER A 71 12.85 5.32 16.32
N ASP A 72 13.03 4.27 17.15
CA ASP A 72 13.46 2.93 16.72
C ASP A 72 12.46 1.84 17.17
N ALA A 73 11.23 2.24 17.52
CA ALA A 73 10.22 1.34 18.08
C ALA A 73 9.73 0.26 17.10
N VAL A 74 9.75 0.54 15.78
CA VAL A 74 9.29 -0.39 14.75
C VAL A 74 10.48 -0.91 13.94
N ARG A 75 10.74 -2.21 14.07
CA ARG A 75 11.84 -2.91 13.41
C ARG A 75 11.83 -2.74 11.88
N GLU A 76 10.68 -2.89 11.25
CA GLU A 76 10.52 -2.77 9.80
C GLU A 76 10.86 -1.36 9.31
N GLY A 77 10.48 -0.33 10.08
CA GLY A 77 10.81 1.07 9.78
C GLY A 77 12.31 1.33 9.90
N VAL A 78 12.95 0.82 10.96
CA VAL A 78 14.41 0.92 11.14
C VAL A 78 15.15 0.19 10.02
N ALA A 79 14.73 -1.05 9.69
CA ALA A 79 15.35 -1.85 8.64
C ALA A 79 15.28 -1.16 7.28
N LEU A 80 14.12 -0.60 6.92
CA LEU A 80 13.97 0.17 5.69
C LEU A 80 14.82 1.45 5.72
N ARG A 81 14.80 2.21 6.81
CA ARG A 81 15.62 3.44 6.95
C ARG A 81 17.11 3.17 6.72
N VAL A 82 17.65 2.11 7.34
CA VAL A 82 19.06 1.72 7.20
C VAL A 82 19.41 1.44 5.74
N ILE A 83 18.63 0.60 5.05
CA ILE A 83 18.96 0.23 3.68
C ILE A 83 18.74 1.38 2.68
N LEU A 84 17.77 2.27 2.93
CA LEU A 84 17.58 3.48 2.14
C LEU A 84 18.81 4.38 2.23
N ALA A 85 19.32 4.60 3.45
CA ALA A 85 20.52 5.41 3.68
C ALA A 85 21.76 4.79 3.00
N GLU A 86 21.95 3.47 3.12
CA GLU A 86 23.06 2.75 2.46
C GLU A 86 23.02 2.87 0.92
N ARG A 87 21.81 3.01 0.36
CA ARG A 87 21.57 3.03 -1.09
C ARG A 87 21.35 4.42 -1.66
N GLY A 88 21.34 5.46 -0.82
CA GLY A 88 21.03 6.83 -1.23
C GLY A 88 19.61 6.98 -1.78
N LEU A 89 18.65 6.20 -1.29
CA LEU A 89 17.25 6.21 -1.72
C LEU A 89 16.40 7.05 -0.78
N SER A 90 15.37 7.70 -1.32
CA SER A 90 14.42 8.52 -0.55
C SER A 90 13.39 7.64 0.18
N PRO A 91 12.97 7.98 1.41
CA PRO A 91 11.86 7.32 2.10
C PRO A 91 10.49 7.73 1.56
N VAL A 92 10.41 8.70 0.64
CA VAL A 92 9.15 9.32 0.19
C VAL A 92 8.12 8.29 -0.28
N HIS A 93 8.53 7.25 -1.02
CA HIS A 93 7.60 6.27 -1.56
C HIS A 93 6.94 5.42 -0.47
N ALA A 94 7.68 5.12 0.60
CA ALA A 94 7.14 4.40 1.74
C ALA A 94 6.25 5.31 2.60
N LEU A 95 6.57 6.60 2.69
CA LEU A 95 5.73 7.60 3.36
C LEU A 95 4.42 7.85 2.61
N ASP A 96 4.43 7.86 1.27
CA ASP A 96 3.23 7.98 0.46
C ASP A 96 2.31 6.77 0.65
N LEU A 97 2.86 5.55 0.71
CA LEU A 97 2.08 4.35 1.02
C LEU A 97 1.49 4.38 2.45
N LEU A 98 2.24 4.86 3.43
CA LEU A 98 1.69 5.06 4.79
C LEU A 98 0.48 6.00 4.78
N GLU A 99 0.49 7.05 3.96
CA GLU A 99 -0.66 7.94 3.81
C GLU A 99 -1.88 7.22 3.24
N ALA A 100 -1.71 6.33 2.25
CA ALA A 100 -2.80 5.47 1.78
C ALA A 100 -3.37 4.60 2.91
N PHE A 101 -2.51 3.91 3.66
CA PHE A 101 -2.94 3.05 4.79
C PHE A 101 -3.65 3.84 5.90
N ARG A 102 -3.24 5.09 6.14
CA ARG A 102 -3.94 5.99 7.08
C ARG A 102 -5.33 6.34 6.57
N ARG A 103 -5.49 6.63 5.28
CA ARG A 103 -6.81 6.87 4.67
C ARG A 103 -7.69 5.64 4.79
N ASP A 104 -7.15 4.47 4.54
CA ASP A 104 -7.85 3.18 4.62
C ASP A 104 -8.37 2.84 6.03
N CYS A 105 -7.83 3.47 7.08
CA CYS A 105 -8.35 3.36 8.44
C CYS A 105 -9.65 4.14 8.68
N THR A 106 -9.99 5.12 7.82
CA THR A 106 -11.08 6.08 8.08
C THR A 106 -12.01 6.36 6.89
N LYS A 107 -11.53 6.15 5.66
CA LYS A 107 -12.27 6.41 4.43
C LYS A 107 -12.76 5.10 3.83
N LEU A 108 -14.08 5.01 3.64
CA LEU A 108 -14.72 3.78 3.16
C LEU A 108 -15.30 3.91 1.75
N ARG A 109 -15.45 5.12 1.23
CA ARG A 109 -16.14 5.43 -0.04
C ARG A 109 -15.39 6.48 -0.83
N TYR A 110 -15.58 6.43 -2.14
CA TYR A 110 -15.04 7.39 -3.12
C TYR A 110 -16.18 7.99 -3.94
N HIS A 111 -16.13 9.31 -4.09
CA HIS A 111 -17.15 10.14 -4.72
C HIS A 111 -17.02 10.11 -6.24
N ASP A 112 -15.81 10.21 -6.78
CA ASP A 112 -15.57 10.27 -8.21
C ASP A 112 -14.23 9.63 -8.61
N TRP A 113 -13.98 9.63 -9.92
CA TRP A 113 -12.77 9.07 -10.51
C TRP A 113 -11.51 9.80 -10.07
N ASP A 114 -11.55 11.12 -9.95
CA ASP A 114 -10.40 11.93 -9.57
C ASP A 114 -9.99 11.64 -8.13
N GLU A 115 -10.95 11.44 -7.24
CA GLU A 115 -10.70 11.04 -5.86
C GLU A 115 -10.11 9.62 -5.75
N LEU A 116 -10.57 8.68 -6.58
CA LEU A 116 -9.97 7.34 -6.64
C LEU A 116 -8.54 7.39 -7.21
N MET A 117 -8.30 8.22 -8.23
CA MET A 117 -6.97 8.43 -8.80
C MET A 117 -6.02 9.11 -7.82
N ASP A 118 -6.50 10.06 -7.01
CA ASP A 118 -5.72 10.64 -5.91
C ASP A 118 -5.37 9.57 -4.88
N TYR A 119 -6.26 8.63 -4.56
CA TYR A 119 -5.88 7.50 -3.71
C TYR A 119 -4.80 6.62 -4.36
N CYS A 120 -4.93 6.29 -5.65
CA CYS A 120 -3.93 5.50 -6.39
C CYS A 120 -2.54 6.16 -6.42
N ARG A 121 -2.48 7.50 -6.37
CA ARG A 121 -1.24 8.27 -6.24
C ARG A 121 -0.44 7.92 -4.99
N TYR A 122 -1.12 7.52 -3.92
CA TYR A 122 -0.50 7.10 -2.67
C TYR A 122 -0.41 5.58 -2.55
N SER A 123 -1.45 4.84 -2.95
CA SER A 123 -1.56 3.40 -2.71
C SER A 123 -0.83 2.52 -3.72
N ALA A 124 -0.53 3.02 -4.93
CA ALA A 124 0.01 2.20 -6.00
C ALA A 124 1.22 2.80 -6.73
N MET A 125 1.12 4.06 -7.16
CA MET A 125 2.19 4.73 -7.92
C MET A 125 3.55 4.70 -7.21
N PRO A 126 3.66 4.90 -5.89
CA PRO A 126 4.94 4.91 -5.19
C PRO A 126 5.68 3.58 -5.22
N VAL A 127 4.95 2.44 -5.33
CA VAL A 127 5.57 1.11 -5.44
C VAL A 127 6.41 1.03 -6.71
N GLY A 128 5.83 1.42 -7.85
CA GLY A 128 6.53 1.38 -9.13
C GLY A 128 7.68 2.39 -9.20
N ARG A 129 7.48 3.61 -8.68
CA ARG A 129 8.55 4.63 -8.58
C ARG A 129 9.71 4.14 -7.71
N PHE A 130 9.45 3.46 -6.60
CA PHE A 130 10.49 2.85 -5.78
C PHE A 130 11.30 1.80 -6.55
N VAL A 131 10.64 0.97 -7.38
CA VAL A 131 11.36 0.01 -8.23
C VAL A 131 12.24 0.73 -9.26
N LEU A 132 11.75 1.79 -9.90
CA LEU A 132 12.56 2.59 -10.82
C LEU A 132 13.79 3.19 -10.12
N ASP A 133 13.60 3.81 -8.95
CA ASP A 133 14.68 4.43 -8.17
C ASP A 133 15.73 3.40 -7.74
N VAL A 134 15.30 2.20 -7.31
CA VAL A 134 16.21 1.10 -6.95
C VAL A 134 17.10 0.68 -8.13
N HIS A 135 16.60 0.81 -9.36
CA HIS A 135 17.33 0.48 -10.59
C HIS A 135 18.11 1.68 -11.17
N GLY A 136 17.94 2.88 -10.60
CA GLY A 136 18.61 4.10 -11.08
C GLY A 136 18.02 4.65 -12.38
N GLU A 137 16.76 4.32 -12.65
CA GLU A 137 16.04 4.80 -13.83
C GLU A 137 15.67 6.29 -13.70
N PRO A 138 15.56 7.02 -14.82
CA PRO A 138 15.27 8.46 -14.77
C PRO A 138 13.81 8.74 -14.39
N GLN A 139 13.59 9.88 -13.71
CA GLN A 139 12.26 10.28 -13.21
C GLN A 139 11.27 10.67 -14.31
N ASP A 140 11.73 10.91 -15.54
CA ASP A 140 10.85 11.16 -16.68
C ASP A 140 10.03 9.92 -17.09
N LEU A 141 10.38 8.73 -16.59
CA LEU A 141 9.59 7.51 -16.71
C LEU A 141 8.43 7.43 -15.70
N TRP A 142 8.41 8.28 -14.66
CA TRP A 142 7.37 8.23 -13.63
C TRP A 142 5.94 8.37 -14.18
N PRO A 143 5.63 9.27 -15.13
CA PRO A 143 4.28 9.35 -15.68
C PRO A 143 3.77 8.05 -16.32
N ALA A 144 4.64 7.31 -17.03
CA ALA A 144 4.29 6.03 -17.64
C ALA A 144 4.13 4.93 -16.58
N ASN A 145 5.02 4.91 -15.59
CA ASN A 145 4.90 4.04 -14.41
C ASN A 145 3.60 4.27 -13.67
N ASP A 146 3.26 5.53 -13.40
CA ASP A 146 2.10 5.92 -12.61
C ASP A 146 0.80 5.48 -13.27
N ALA A 147 0.70 5.64 -14.60
CA ALA A 147 -0.43 5.14 -15.38
C ALA A 147 -0.56 3.62 -15.26
N LEU A 148 0.55 2.87 -15.36
CA LEU A 148 0.54 1.42 -15.22
C LEU A 148 0.15 0.99 -13.79
N CYS A 149 0.74 1.60 -12.76
CA CYS A 149 0.43 1.31 -11.36
C CYS A 149 -1.03 1.60 -11.03
N ALA A 150 -1.57 2.73 -11.49
CA ALA A 150 -2.98 3.06 -11.28
C ALA A 150 -3.90 2.05 -11.98
N ALA A 151 -3.60 1.68 -13.24
CA ALA A 151 -4.39 0.69 -13.97
C ALA A 151 -4.41 -0.68 -13.24
N LEU A 152 -3.26 -1.15 -12.76
CA LEU A 152 -3.17 -2.37 -11.97
C LEU A 152 -3.96 -2.28 -10.66
N GLN A 153 -3.92 -1.12 -10.00
CA GLN A 153 -4.66 -0.91 -8.76
C GLN A 153 -6.18 -0.89 -8.97
N ILE A 154 -6.65 -0.26 -10.06
CA ILE A 154 -8.05 -0.30 -10.45
C ILE A 154 -8.49 -1.75 -10.71
N ILE A 155 -7.67 -2.54 -11.40
CA ILE A 155 -7.96 -3.97 -11.64
C ILE A 155 -8.03 -4.74 -10.31
N ASN A 156 -7.11 -4.50 -9.37
CA ASN A 156 -7.17 -5.10 -8.03
C ASN A 156 -8.48 -4.73 -7.30
N HIS A 157 -8.86 -3.45 -7.31
CA HIS A 157 -10.12 -3.00 -6.71
C HIS A 157 -11.35 -3.66 -7.31
N LEU A 158 -11.36 -3.92 -8.63
CA LEU A 158 -12.45 -4.64 -9.28
C LEU A 158 -12.45 -6.13 -8.93
N GLN A 159 -11.29 -6.77 -8.89
CA GLN A 159 -11.16 -8.19 -8.56
C GLN A 159 -11.57 -8.48 -7.10
N ASP A 160 -11.20 -7.59 -6.19
CA ASP A 160 -11.36 -7.78 -4.75
C ASP A 160 -12.59 -7.04 -4.18
N CYS A 161 -13.40 -6.37 -5.01
CA CYS A 161 -14.51 -5.52 -4.56
C CYS A 161 -15.48 -6.22 -3.59
N ALA A 162 -15.79 -7.50 -3.84
CA ALA A 162 -16.65 -8.29 -2.97
C ALA A 162 -16.00 -8.57 -1.60
N LYS A 163 -14.70 -8.86 -1.60
CA LYS A 163 -13.92 -9.13 -0.40
C LYS A 163 -13.76 -7.85 0.43
N ASP A 164 -13.36 -6.75 -0.21
CA ASP A 164 -13.16 -5.45 0.43
C ASP A 164 -14.46 -4.94 1.07
N TRP A 165 -15.60 -5.16 0.39
CA TRP A 165 -16.89 -4.81 0.96
C TRP A 165 -17.25 -5.67 2.18
N ARG A 166 -17.14 -7.01 2.08
CA ARG A 166 -17.56 -7.93 3.15
C ARG A 166 -16.65 -7.88 4.38
N GLU A 167 -15.33 -7.82 4.17
CA GLU A 167 -14.34 -7.95 5.24
C GLU A 167 -13.95 -6.61 5.86
N LEU A 168 -13.88 -5.55 5.04
CA LEU A 168 -13.36 -4.25 5.45
C LEU A 168 -14.42 -3.14 5.41
N GLY A 169 -15.59 -3.40 4.81
CA GLY A 169 -16.61 -2.39 4.58
C GLY A 169 -16.20 -1.30 3.60
N ARG A 170 -15.12 -1.49 2.83
CA ARG A 170 -14.57 -0.51 1.88
C ARG A 170 -15.15 -0.72 0.48
N VAL A 171 -15.34 0.37 -0.24
CA VAL A 171 -15.77 0.36 -1.65
C VAL A 171 -14.96 1.42 -2.40
N TYR A 172 -14.05 0.96 -3.25
CA TYR A 172 -13.18 1.83 -4.04
C TYR A 172 -13.82 2.27 -5.37
N ILE A 173 -14.75 1.48 -5.91
CA ILE A 173 -15.50 1.85 -7.11
C ILE A 173 -16.33 3.11 -6.79
N PRO A 174 -16.17 4.23 -7.51
CA PRO A 174 -16.91 5.44 -7.24
C PRO A 174 -18.43 5.21 -7.27
N THR A 175 -19.13 5.71 -6.25
CA THR A 175 -20.59 5.50 -6.11
C THR A 175 -21.39 5.87 -7.35
N PRO A 176 -21.13 7.01 -8.04
CA PRO A 176 -21.87 7.38 -9.25
C PRO A 176 -21.70 6.38 -10.40
N LEU A 177 -20.58 5.66 -10.48
CA LEU A 177 -20.38 4.64 -11.52
C LEU A 177 -21.21 3.38 -11.25
N LEU A 178 -21.36 2.99 -9.97
CA LEU A 178 -22.26 1.90 -9.58
C LEU A 178 -23.73 2.29 -9.87
N GLU A 179 -24.13 3.50 -9.50
CA GLU A 179 -25.47 4.03 -9.78
C GLU A 179 -25.78 4.09 -11.27
N GLN A 180 -24.83 4.56 -12.09
CA GLN A 180 -24.97 4.60 -13.55
C GLN A 180 -25.14 3.20 -14.15
N ALA A 181 -24.49 2.19 -13.55
CA ALA A 181 -24.64 0.80 -13.94
C ALA A 181 -25.93 0.14 -13.39
N GLY A 182 -26.71 0.85 -12.57
CA GLY A 182 -27.89 0.30 -11.90
C GLY A 182 -27.56 -0.72 -10.81
N VAL A 183 -26.35 -0.65 -10.24
CA VAL A 183 -25.83 -1.57 -9.24
C VAL A 183 -25.82 -0.88 -7.87
N ALA A 184 -26.43 -1.51 -6.88
CA ALA A 184 -26.34 -1.06 -5.50
C ALA A 184 -25.07 -1.60 -4.83
N VAL A 185 -24.55 -0.91 -3.81
CA VAL A 185 -23.29 -1.26 -3.14
C VAL A 185 -23.33 -2.67 -2.51
N ASP A 186 -24.47 -3.05 -1.95
CA ASP A 186 -24.70 -4.38 -1.36
C ASP A 186 -24.58 -5.52 -2.37
N ALA A 187 -24.91 -5.27 -3.64
CA ALA A 187 -24.75 -6.23 -4.73
C ALA A 187 -23.28 -6.62 -5.00
N LEU A 188 -22.31 -5.80 -4.59
CA LEU A 188 -20.88 -6.19 -4.63
C LEU A 188 -20.60 -7.41 -3.73
N GLY A 189 -21.43 -7.61 -2.70
CA GLY A 189 -21.33 -8.73 -1.77
C GLY A 189 -22.14 -9.96 -2.16
N GLU A 190 -22.74 -10.00 -3.36
CA GLU A 190 -23.46 -11.17 -3.88
C GLU A 190 -22.51 -12.06 -4.70
N THR A 191 -22.67 -13.38 -4.62
CA THR A 191 -21.88 -14.40 -5.36
C THR A 191 -22.79 -15.35 -6.09
#